data_AF-A0A2V5QPI5-F1
#
_entry.id   AF-A0A2V5QPI5-F1
#
_cell.length_a   1.000
_cell.length_b   1.000
_cell.length_c   1.000
_cell.angle_alpha   90.00
_cell.angle_beta   90.00
_cell.angle_gamma   90.00
#
_symmetry.space_group_name_H-M   'P 1'
#
loop_
_entity.id
_entity.type
_entity.pdbx_description
1 polymer ?
#
loop_
_entity_poly.entity_id
_entity_poly.type
_entity_poly.pdbx_seq_one_letter_code
_entity_poly.pdbx_strand_id
1 'polypeptide(L)' 'MADTTELVPELLEAGVHFGHQTKRWNPKMKPFIFEQRNQI' A
#
# COMPACT_ATOMS: atom_id res chain seq x y z
N MET A 1 -22.08 -8.40 -8.23
CA MET A 1 -20.80 -7.83 -8.72
C MET A 1 -20.44 -6.77 -7.71
N ALA A 2 -19.28 -6.86 -7.07
CA ALA A 2 -18.90 -5.88 -6.04
C ALA A 2 -18.82 -4.49 -6.67
N ASP A 3 -19.55 -3.53 -6.11
CA ASP A 3 -19.47 -2.14 -6.51
C ASP A 3 -18.05 -1.63 -6.20
N THR A 4 -17.40 -1.01 -7.18
CA THR A 4 -15.97 -0.65 -7.10
C THR A 4 -15.68 0.35 -5.97
N THR A 5 -16.70 1.03 -5.46
CA THR A 5 -16.64 1.91 -4.27
C THR A 5 -16.33 1.17 -2.97
N GLU A 6 -16.70 -0.10 -2.83
CA GLU A 6 -16.50 -0.87 -1.59
C GLU A 6 -15.13 -1.57 -1.52
N LEU A 7 -14.48 -1.78 -2.67
CA LEU A 7 -13.20 -2.51 -2.74
C LEU A 7 -12.04 -1.78 -2.03
N VAL A 8 -11.97 -0.45 -2.12
CA VAL A 8 -10.87 0.32 -1.51
C VAL A 8 -10.91 0.23 0.03
N PRO A 9 -12.06 0.46 0.70
CA PRO A 9 -12.19 0.21 2.13
C PRO A 9 -11.81 -1.21 2.55
N GLU A 10 -12.25 -2.24 1.83
CA GLU A 10 -11.94 -3.65 2.13
C GLU A 10 -10.43 -3.93 2.07
N LEU A 11 -9.75 -3.41 1.05
CA LEU A 11 -8.30 -3.55 0.90
C LEU A 11 -7.53 -2.77 1.98
N LEU A 12 -8.05 -1.62 2.39
CA LEU A 12 -7.48 -0.84 3.49
C LEU A 12 -7.58 -1.61 4.82
N GLU A 13 -8.75 -2.17 5.14
CA GLU A 13 -8.93 -3.01 6.35
C GLU A 13 -8.08 -4.28 6.32
N ALA A 14 -7.92 -4.89 5.15
CA ALA A 14 -7.03 -6.04 4.97
C ALA A 14 -5.53 -5.69 5.11
N GLY A 15 -5.18 -4.40 5.14
CA GLY A 15 -3.81 -3.94 5.39
C GLY A 15 -2.88 -3.99 4.17
N VAL A 16 -3.40 -4.06 2.94
CA VAL A 16 -2.57 -4.22 1.73
C VAL A 16 -1.69 -3.01 1.41
N HIS A 17 -2.01 -1.86 2.01
CA HIS A 17 -1.28 -0.60 1.85
C HIS A 17 0.01 -0.56 2.69
N PHE A 18 0.23 -1.52 3.60
CA PHE A 18 1.49 -1.63 4.32
C PHE A 18 2.55 -2.34 3.47
N GLY A 19 3.66 -1.66 3.26
CA GLY A 19 4.82 -2.17 2.54
C GLY A 19 5.91 -2.75 3.45
N HIS A 20 7.07 -3.00 2.84
CA HIS A 20 8.29 -3.28 3.59
C HIS A 20 8.86 -2.00 4.21
N GLN A 21 9.74 -2.13 5.21
CA GLN A 21 10.53 -1.00 5.69
C GLN A 21 11.30 -0.32 4.55
N THR A 22 11.36 1.00 4.59
CA THR A 22 12.06 1.89 3.62
C THR A 22 13.45 1.41 3.22
N LYS A 23 14.25 0.91 4.18
CA LYS A 23 15.60 0.37 3.93
C LYS A 23 15.66 -0.89 3.04
N ARG A 24 14.54 -1.59 2.87
CA ARG A 24 14.44 -2.84 2.09
C ARG A 24 13.75 -2.63 0.73
N TRP A 25 13.39 -1.40 0.40
CA TRP A 25 12.71 -1.12 -0.86
C TRP A 25 13.61 -1.38 -2.05
N ASN A 26 13.04 -2.07 -3.04
CA ASN A 26 13.63 -2.10 -4.37
C ASN A 26 13.33 -0.75 -5.05
N PRO A 27 14.34 -0.04 -5.61
CA PRO A 27 14.13 1.24 -6.29
C PRO A 27 13.06 1.22 -7.39
N LYS A 28 12.84 0.06 -8.01
CA LYS A 28 11.80 -0.13 -9.04
C LYS A 28 10.37 0.00 -8.50
N MET A 29 10.17 -0.06 -7.19
CA MET A 29 8.86 0.09 -6.55
C MET A 29 8.43 1.55 -6.39
N LYS A 30 9.33 2.52 -6.59
CA LYS A 30 9.06 3.95 -6.42
C LYS A 30 7.74 4.44 -7.07
N PRO A 31 7.35 4.01 -8.28
CA PRO A 31 6.09 4.45 -8.90
C PRO A 31 4.82 3.97 -8.19
N PHE A 32 4.90 2.93 -7.36
CA PHE A 32 3.76 2.30 -6.69
C PHE A 32 3.65 2.67 -5.21
N ILE A 33 4.59 3.47 -4.70
CA ILE A 33 4.66 3.88 -3.31
C ILE A 33 4.04 5.27 -3.19
N PHE A 34 3.06 5.41 -2.31
CA PHE A 34 2.39 6.68 -2.06
C PHE A 34 3.19 7.58 -1.11
N GLU A 35 3.49 7.10 0.10
CA GLU A 35 4.28 7.82 1.10
C GLU A 35 5.08 6.84 1.97
N GLN A 36 5.93 7.38 2.85
CA GLN A 36 6.58 6.62 3.92
C GLN A 36 6.19 7.22 5.28
N ARG A 37 5.85 6.37 6.26
CA ARG A 37 5.53 6.80 7.62
C ARG A 37 6.14 5.81 8.62
N ASN A 38 6.77 6.33 9.67
CA ASN A 38 7.41 5.51 10.71
C ASN A 38 8.42 4.49 10.14
N GLN A 39 9.18 4.88 9.11
CA GLN A 39 10.18 4.05 8.41
C GLN A 39 9.61 2.89 7.58
N ILE A 40 8.30 2.84 7.36
CA ILE A 40 7.60 1.90 6.46
C ILE A 40 7.00 2.67 5.29
#